data_AF-A0A7Y2YGP7-F1
#
_entry.id   AF-A0A7Y2YGP7-F1
#
_cell.length_a   1.000
_cell.length_b   1.000
_cell.length_c   1.000
_cell.angle_alpha   90.00
_cell.angle_beta   90.00
_cell.angle_gamma   90.00
#
_symmetry.space_group_name_H-M   'P 1'
#
loop_
_entity.id
_entity.type
_entity.pdbx_description
1 polymer ?
#
loop_
_entity_poly.entity_id
_entity_poly.type
_entity_poly.pdbx_seq_one_letter_code
_entity_poly.pdbx_strand_id
1 'polypeptide(L)' 'MASKFYIDPDITRANTLPSSFYSDPETFEALKQKVFYGSWQWVGDILDLEKEGSVSPFILLPEF' A
#
# COMPACT_ATOMS: atom_id res chain seq x y z
N MET A 1 14.70 11.78 5.39
CA MET A 1 15.38 10.67 4.67
C MET A 1 14.75 9.40 5.21
N ALA A 2 14.08 8.60 4.37
CA ALA A 2 13.38 7.41 4.84
C ALA A 2 14.29 6.51 5.69
N SER A 3 13.82 6.18 6.88
CA SER A 3 14.51 5.34 7.86
C SER A 3 14.97 4.02 7.22
N LYS A 4 16.20 3.59 7.50
CA LYS A 4 16.73 2.33 6.97
C LYS A 4 16.25 1.19 7.88
N PHE A 5 15.24 0.45 7.45
CA PHE A 5 14.73 -0.72 8.17
C PHE A 5 15.63 -1.93 7.90
N TYR A 6 15.98 -2.69 8.94
CA TYR A 6 16.70 -3.95 8.77
C TYR A 6 15.71 -5.08 8.50
N ILE A 7 15.95 -5.83 7.42
CA ILE A 7 15.23 -7.05 7.09
C ILE A 7 16.24 -8.19 7.17
N ASP A 8 15.99 -9.16 8.05
CA ASP A 8 16.84 -10.36 8.11
C ASP A 8 16.61 -11.20 6.85
N PRO A 9 17.67 -11.61 6.13
CA PRO A 9 17.52 -12.44 4.94
C PRO A 9 16.97 -13.84 5.27
N ASP A 10 17.12 -14.31 6.50
CA ASP A 10 16.52 -15.56 6.97
C ASP A 10 15.13 -15.28 7.57
N ILE A 11 14.09 -15.69 6.84
CA ILE A 11 12.69 -15.47 7.25
C ILE A 11 12.35 -16.12 8.60
N THR A 12 13.09 -17.15 9.03
CA THR A 12 12.89 -17.79 10.34
C THR A 12 13.28 -16.89 11.51
N ARG A 13 14.02 -15.81 11.23
CA ARG A 13 14.48 -14.80 12.20
C ARG A 13 13.71 -13.48 12.08
N ALA A 14 12.62 -13.47 11.32
CA ALA A 14 11.83 -12.28 11.10
C ALA A 14 11.27 -11.72 12.41
N ASN A 15 11.22 -10.39 12.49
CA ASN A 15 10.54 -9.66 13.55
C ASN A 15 9.67 -8.57 12.92
N THR A 16 8.75 -8.04 13.73
CA THR A 16 7.99 -6.85 13.33
C THR A 16 8.94 -5.67 13.19
N LEU A 17 8.68 -4.82 12.19
CA LEU A 17 9.42 -3.57 12.01
C LEU A 17 9.33 -2.67 13.26
N PRO A 18 10.32 -1.78 13.50
CA PRO A 18 10.29 -0.82 14.59
C PRO A 18 8.99 -0.01 14.61
N SER A 19 8.53 0.40 15.79
CA SER A 19 7.28 1.16 15.95
C SER A 19 7.21 2.42 15.07
N SER A 20 8.35 3.08 14.86
CA SER A 20 8.46 4.26 14.00
C SER A 20 8.03 4.01 12.55
N PHE A 21 8.17 2.78 12.03
CA PHE A 21 7.69 2.43 10.68
C PHE A 21 6.20 2.75 10.51
N TYR A 22 5.40 2.50 11.55
CA TYR A 22 3.95 2.63 11.51
C TYR A 22 3.46 4.04 11.86
N SER A 23 4.30 4.88 12.48
CA SER A 23 3.91 6.20 12.98
C SER A 23 4.59 7.38 12.31
N ASP A 24 5.68 7.16 11.56
CA ASP A 24 6.44 8.21 10.89
C ASP A 24 5.78 8.66 9.58
N PRO A 25 5.40 9.93 9.44
CA PRO A 25 4.77 10.44 8.22
C PRO A 25 5.66 10.32 6.97
N GLU A 26 6.99 10.47 7.09
CA GLU A 26 7.89 10.31 5.94
C GLU A 26 7.89 8.87 5.42
N THR A 27 7.81 7.89 6.33
CA THR A 27 7.69 6.48 5.97
C THR A 27 6.39 6.20 5.23
N PHE A 28 5.27 6.77 5.69
CA PHE A 28 3.98 6.64 5.00
C PHE A 28 4.02 7.20 3.58
N GLU A 29 4.53 8.42 3.38
CA GLU A 29 4.68 9.03 2.05
C GLU A 29 5.60 8.23 1.13
N ALA A 30 6.67 7.64 1.68
CA ALA A 30 7.54 6.77 0.91
C ALA A 30 6.83 5.49 0.45
N LEU A 31 5.93 4.92 1.26
CA LEU A 31 5.13 3.74 0.89
C LEU A 31 4.13 4.06 -0.22
N LYS A 32 3.47 5.23 -0.18
CA LYS A 32 2.57 5.69 -1.26
C LYS A 32 3.28 5.64 -2.61
N GLN A 33 4.45 6.28 -2.68
CA GLN A 33 5.22 6.40 -3.93
C GLN A 33 5.86 5.08 -4.39
N LYS A 34 6.48 4.34 -3.47
CA LYS A 34 7.32 3.19 -3.85
C LYS A 34 6.57 1.87 -3.93
N VAL A 35 5.41 1.77 -3.27
CA VAL A 35 4.66 0.52 -3.17
C VAL A 35 3.28 0.70 -3.79
N PHE A 36 2.43 1.57 -3.23
CA PHE A 36 1.03 1.64 -3.64
C PHE A 36 0.85 2.12 -5.09
N TYR A 37 1.47 3.24 -5.46
CA TYR A 37 1.35 3.76 -6.84
C TYR A 37 2.06 2.91 -7.89
N GLY A 38 3.00 2.04 -7.48
CA GLY A 38 3.74 1.15 -8.38
C GLY A 38 3.22 -0.28 -8.44
N SER A 39 2.13 -0.61 -7.74
CA SER A 39 1.60 -1.99 -7.66
C SER A 39 0.18 -2.10 -8.21
N TRP A 40 -0.18 -3.33 -8.62
CA TRP A 40 -1.55 -3.66 -8.98
C TRP A 40 -2.45 -3.56 -7.76
N GLN A 41 -3.46 -2.69 -7.84
CA GLN A 41 -4.48 -2.54 -6.81
C GLN A 41 -5.73 -3.30 -7.25
N TRP A 42 -6.29 -4.09 -6.35
CA TRP A 42 -7.61 -4.67 -6.55
C TRP A 42 -8.67 -3.60 -6.23
N VAL A 43 -9.53 -3.29 -7.19
CA VAL A 43 -10.44 -2.13 -7.14
C VAL A 43 -11.94 -2.50 -7.15
N GLY A 44 -12.26 -3.79 -7.22
CA GLY A 44 -13.64 -4.28 -7.23
C GLY A 44 -13.83 -5.52 -8.09
N ASP A 45 -15.07 -6.02 -8.12
CA ASP A 45 -15.48 -7.13 -8.97
C ASP A 45 -15.99 -6.61 -10.32
N ILE A 46 -15.86 -7.42 -11.37
CA ILE A 46 -16.44 -7.14 -12.68
C ILE A 46 -17.97 -7.19 -12.68
N LEU A 47 -18.57 -7.90 -11.71
CA LEU A 47 -20.02 -7.99 -11.56
C LEU A 47 -20.67 -6.60 -11.34
N ASP A 48 -19.92 -5.65 -10.77
CA ASP A 48 -20.37 -4.27 -10.59
C ASP A 48 -20.52 -3.50 -11.93
N LEU A 49 -19.99 -4.05 -13.03
CA LEU A 49 -19.95 -3.45 -14.36
C LEU A 49 -20.74 -4.21 -15.43
N GLU A 50 -21.62 -5.15 -15.05
CA GLU A 50 -22.35 -6.00 -15.99
C GLU A 50 -23.28 -5.25 -16.96
N LYS A 51 -23.77 -4.07 -16.55
CA LYS A 51 -24.67 -3.27 -17.37
C LYS A 51 -23.89 -2.37 -18.31
N GLU A 52 -24.35 -2.31 -19.55
CA GLU A 52 -23.79 -1.39 -20.53
C GLU A 52 -23.92 0.07 -20.04
N GLY A 53 -22.79 0.78 -20.04
CA GLY A 53 -22.69 2.14 -19.52
C GLY A 53 -22.42 2.25 -18.01
N SER A 54 -22.26 1.13 -17.28
CA SER A 54 -21.84 1.16 -15.88
C SER A 54 -20.41 1.68 -15.73
N VAL A 55 -20.19 2.50 -14.69
CA VAL A 55 -18.87 2.97 -14.26
C VAL A 55 -18.75 2.83 -12.75
N SER A 56 -17.56 2.47 -12.28
CA SER A 56 -17.24 2.38 -10.85
C SER A 56 -16.04 3.27 -10.54
N PRO A 57 -16.27 4.57 -10.25
CA PRO A 57 -15.19 5.47 -9.86
C PRO A 57 -14.68 5.10 -8.47
N PHE A 58 -13.37 5.15 -8.27
CA PHE A 58 -12.76 4.95 -6.96
C PHE A 58 -11.65 5.97 -6.73
N ILE A 59 -11.37 6.25 -5.46
CA ILE A 59 -10.22 7.06 -5.03
C ILE A 59 -9.20 6.10 -4.44
N LEU A 60 -8.00 6.06 -5.00
CA LEU A 60 -6.90 5.27 -4.43
C LEU A 60 -6.39 5.96 -3.16
N LEU A 61 -6.39 5.23 -2.04
CA LEU A 61 -5.99 5.72 -0.71
C LEU A 61 -6.85 6.91 -0.23
N PRO A 62 -8.17 6.72 -0.01
CA PRO A 62 -9.02 7.78 0.51
C PRO A 62 -8.62 8.17 1.93
N GLU A 63 -8.77 9.45 2.28
CA GLU A 63 -8.44 10.02 3.61
C GLU A 63 -6.94 10.07 3.97
N PHE A 64 -6.06 9.85 2.98
CA PHE A 64 -4.60 9.90 3.10
C PHE A 64 -3.94 10.78 2.02
#